data_AF-A0AAE5SY22-F1
#
_entry.id   AF-A0AAE5SY22-F1
#
_cell.length_a   1.000
_cell.length_b   1.000
_cell.length_c   1.000
_cell.angle_alpha   90.00
_cell.angle_beta   90.00
_cell.angle_gamma   90.00
#
_symmetry.space_group_name_H-M   'P 1'
#
loop_
_entity.id
_entity.type
_entity.pdbx_description
1 polymer ?
#
loop_
_entity_poly.entity_id
_entity_poly.type
_entity_poly.pdbx_seq_one_letter_code
_entity_poly.pdbx_strand_id
1 'polypeptide(L)'
;PITQDGRLSAKEVIGNKKALTEFQDRFNEHVNDKGYDLERGEPKHKTKRKHVEVQRYKEKTKVYQKTFEHVEGNFKKLTSNLDKAVEHKRQIERDNQRLLDQMRELEEERDVERAKLDEIRAKQEKQEREYQKLIDVLKTPINVEYEYEYKKPSLFSEERYTTDNVIVSKELLDKIDKQAKVGQKIGKAYYELKNDLKVPQYQEKIQKQQAEINKKARAINKQNEIIKAEREAHEETKRQLSTNRHVLGLAKELFGAVKTCVGENIYHKVIDKIDSHMQSGKKEIARTLMTTDENDKNLFKEKDKKLERKLFQQELKQMQAKDKDKGFDRGFER
;
A
#
# COMPACT_ATOMS: atom_id res chain seq x y z
N PRO A 1 -25.08 26.90 -73.56
CA PRO A 1 -24.31 28.14 -73.27
C PRO A 1 -24.07 28.91 -74.58
N ILE A 2 -24.78 30.03 -74.74
CA ILE A 2 -24.69 30.89 -75.92
C ILE A 2 -23.73 32.03 -75.59
N THR A 3 -22.77 32.28 -76.49
CA THR A 3 -21.80 33.38 -76.41
C THR A 3 -22.45 34.70 -76.84
N GLN A 4 -21.83 35.84 -76.53
CA GLN A 4 -22.35 37.16 -76.93
C GLN A 4 -22.50 37.29 -78.45
N ASP A 5 -21.67 36.57 -79.22
CA ASP A 5 -21.71 36.49 -80.68
C ASP A 5 -22.72 35.44 -81.21
N GLY A 6 -23.58 34.88 -80.36
CA GLY A 6 -24.62 33.93 -80.74
C GLY A 6 -24.18 32.47 -80.94
N ARG A 7 -22.88 32.16 -80.79
CA ARG A 7 -22.35 30.78 -80.95
C ARG A 7 -22.62 29.93 -79.72
N LEU A 8 -22.88 28.64 -79.91
CA LEU A 8 -22.99 27.66 -78.82
C LEU A 8 -21.60 27.15 -78.40
N SER A 9 -21.07 27.70 -77.32
CA SER A 9 -19.75 27.31 -76.80
C SER A 9 -19.75 27.30 -75.28
N ALA A 10 -19.73 26.10 -74.69
CA ALA A 10 -19.58 25.95 -73.25
C ALA A 10 -18.19 26.39 -72.77
N LYS A 11 -17.16 26.21 -73.59
CA LYS A 11 -15.77 26.55 -73.25
C LYS A 11 -15.57 28.05 -73.09
N GLU A 12 -16.22 28.86 -73.94
CA GLU A 12 -16.13 30.32 -73.85
C GLU A 12 -17.03 30.88 -72.75
N VAL A 13 -18.20 30.28 -72.51
CA VAL A 13 -19.15 30.76 -71.48
C VAL A 13 -18.79 30.33 -70.07
N ILE A 14 -18.31 29.09 -69.87
CA ILE A 14 -17.93 28.54 -68.55
C ILE A 14 -16.44 28.79 -68.27
N GLY A 15 -15.63 28.95 -69.32
CA GLY A 15 -14.22 29.26 -69.23
C GLY A 15 -13.33 28.06 -68.90
N ASN A 16 -12.11 28.37 -68.46
CA ASN A 16 -11.08 27.41 -68.08
C ASN A 16 -11.04 27.21 -66.55
N LYS A 17 -10.09 26.40 -66.05
CA LYS A 17 -9.95 26.10 -64.61
C LYS A 17 -9.76 27.35 -63.74
N LYS A 18 -9.13 28.41 -64.26
CA LYS A 18 -8.95 29.69 -63.54
C LYS A 18 -10.28 30.43 -63.42
N ALA A 19 -11.00 30.59 -64.55
CA ALA A 19 -12.31 31.21 -64.59
C ALA A 19 -13.33 30.52 -63.66
N LEU A 20 -13.31 29.17 -63.59
CA LEU A 20 -14.16 28.43 -62.65
C LEU A 20 -13.80 28.66 -61.18
N THR A 21 -12.54 28.93 -60.88
CA THR A 21 -12.09 29.22 -59.51
C THR A 21 -12.52 30.64 -59.13
N GLU A 22 -12.29 31.61 -60.00
CA GLU A 22 -12.74 33.00 -59.83
C GLU A 22 -14.27 33.09 -59.73
N PHE A 23 -14.99 32.24 -60.47
CA PHE A 23 -16.44 32.16 -60.38
C PHE A 23 -16.90 31.68 -58.99
N GLN A 24 -16.20 30.73 -58.36
CA GLN A 24 -16.52 30.31 -56.99
C GLN A 24 -16.33 31.43 -55.98
N ASP A 25 -15.30 32.26 -56.17
CA ASP A 25 -14.96 33.41 -55.32
C ASP A 25 -16.07 34.47 -55.43
N ARG A 26 -16.34 34.91 -56.66
CA ARG A 26 -17.37 35.92 -56.97
C ARG A 26 -18.78 35.47 -56.56
N PHE A 27 -19.08 34.19 -56.71
CA PHE A 27 -20.39 33.68 -56.30
C PHE A 27 -20.56 33.72 -54.78
N ASN A 28 -19.51 33.42 -54.01
CA ASN A 28 -19.56 33.50 -52.55
C ASN A 28 -19.70 34.95 -52.08
N GLU A 29 -18.92 35.88 -52.64
CA GLU A 29 -19.03 37.32 -52.37
C GLU A 29 -20.45 37.84 -52.66
N HIS A 30 -20.98 37.55 -53.85
CA HIS A 30 -22.32 37.99 -54.26
C HIS A 30 -23.46 37.43 -53.40
N VAL A 31 -23.30 36.20 -52.92
CA VAL A 31 -24.29 35.60 -52.00
C VAL A 31 -24.19 36.25 -50.63
N ASN A 32 -22.99 36.52 -50.14
CA ASN A 32 -22.82 37.18 -48.85
C ASN A 32 -23.26 38.66 -48.86
N ASP A 33 -23.02 39.38 -49.96
CA ASP A 33 -23.52 40.74 -50.18
C ASP A 33 -25.06 40.82 -50.17
N LYS A 34 -25.74 39.72 -50.47
CA LYS A 34 -27.20 39.59 -50.37
C LYS A 34 -27.72 39.22 -48.98
N GLY A 35 -26.83 39.17 -47.99
CA GLY A 35 -27.18 38.95 -46.58
C GLY A 35 -27.12 37.48 -46.14
N TYR A 36 -26.47 36.60 -46.89
CA TYR A 36 -26.17 35.23 -46.44
C TYR A 36 -24.80 35.20 -45.74
N ASP A 37 -24.61 34.34 -44.74
CA ASP A 37 -23.32 34.17 -44.05
C ASP A 37 -22.73 32.80 -44.40
N LEU A 38 -22.17 32.68 -45.60
CA LEU A 38 -21.63 31.43 -46.13
C LEU A 38 -20.13 31.54 -46.37
N GLU A 39 -19.38 30.56 -45.91
CA GLU A 39 -17.94 30.47 -46.19
C GLU A 39 -17.67 29.85 -47.56
N ARG A 40 -16.64 30.37 -48.23
CA ARG A 40 -16.13 29.83 -49.48
C ARG A 40 -15.63 28.39 -49.29
N GLY A 41 -16.08 27.49 -50.18
CA GLY A 41 -15.59 26.12 -50.23
C GLY A 41 -14.06 26.04 -50.40
N GLU A 42 -13.43 25.10 -49.68
CA GLU A 42 -11.97 24.95 -49.73
C GLU A 42 -11.47 24.54 -51.12
N PRO A 43 -10.35 25.11 -51.60
CA PRO A 43 -9.89 24.88 -52.95
C PRO A 43 -9.39 23.43 -53.14
N LYS A 44 -9.61 22.90 -54.35
CA LYS A 44 -9.31 21.50 -54.70
C LYS A 44 -7.85 21.08 -54.45
N HIS A 45 -6.89 22.01 -54.56
CA HIS A 45 -5.48 21.71 -54.31
C HIS A 45 -5.18 21.39 -52.83
N LYS A 46 -5.99 21.91 -51.89
CA LYS A 46 -5.87 21.62 -50.46
C LYS A 46 -6.60 20.33 -50.09
N THR A 47 -7.84 20.17 -50.57
CA THR A 47 -8.72 19.08 -50.13
C THR A 47 -8.61 17.80 -50.95
N LYS A 48 -8.11 17.87 -52.19
CA LYS A 48 -8.05 16.77 -53.17
C LYS A 48 -9.41 16.06 -53.41
N ARG A 49 -10.53 16.70 -53.03
CA ARG A 49 -11.88 16.16 -53.17
C ARG A 49 -12.25 15.97 -54.65
N LYS A 50 -12.89 14.84 -54.96
CA LYS A 50 -13.47 14.53 -56.27
C LYS A 50 -14.99 14.60 -56.15
N HIS A 51 -15.65 15.04 -57.22
CA HIS A 51 -17.11 14.98 -57.31
C HIS A 51 -17.55 13.53 -57.18
N VAL A 52 -18.65 13.31 -56.46
CA VAL A 52 -19.27 12.00 -56.25
C VAL A 52 -20.73 12.12 -56.65
N GLU A 53 -21.23 11.14 -57.39
CA GLU A 53 -22.65 11.06 -57.76
C GLU A 53 -23.54 11.07 -56.51
N VAL A 54 -24.71 11.70 -56.63
CA VAL A 54 -25.63 11.93 -55.50
C VAL A 54 -26.02 10.63 -54.79
N GLN A 55 -26.28 9.55 -55.54
CA GLN A 55 -26.65 8.26 -54.96
C GLN A 55 -25.51 7.69 -54.09
N ARG A 56 -24.29 7.63 -54.64
CA ARG A 56 -23.08 7.19 -53.92
C ARG A 56 -22.77 8.06 -52.70
N TYR A 57 -23.01 9.38 -52.80
CA TYR A 57 -22.84 10.29 -51.66
C TYR A 57 -23.84 9.96 -50.54
N LYS A 58 -25.13 9.79 -50.87
CA LYS A 58 -26.17 9.42 -49.88
C LYS A 58 -25.90 8.09 -49.21
N GLU A 59 -25.44 7.09 -49.96
CA GLU A 59 -25.05 5.79 -49.41
C GLU A 59 -23.89 5.92 -48.43
N LYS A 60 -22.82 6.63 -48.82
CA LYS A 60 -21.69 6.91 -47.91
C LYS A 60 -22.14 7.61 -46.64
N THR A 61 -22.96 8.66 -46.73
CA THR A 61 -23.46 9.39 -45.56
C THR A 61 -24.28 8.51 -44.64
N LYS A 62 -25.16 7.66 -45.18
CA LYS A 62 -25.93 6.69 -44.39
C LYS A 62 -25.03 5.68 -43.67
N VAL A 63 -23.98 5.20 -44.35
CA VAL A 63 -22.99 4.30 -43.73
C VAL A 63 -22.26 5.02 -42.59
N TYR A 64 -21.78 6.25 -42.82
CA TYR A 64 -21.12 7.04 -41.77
C TYR A 64 -22.01 7.27 -40.55
N GLN A 65 -23.29 7.58 -40.77
CA GLN A 65 -24.25 7.78 -39.69
C GLN A 65 -24.47 6.52 -38.86
N LYS A 66 -24.67 5.36 -39.51
CA LYS A 66 -24.78 4.07 -38.81
C LYS A 66 -23.51 3.71 -38.03
N THR A 67 -22.33 3.95 -38.61
CA THR A 67 -21.07 3.70 -37.90
C THR A 67 -20.91 4.61 -36.69
N PHE A 68 -21.34 5.87 -36.78
CA PHE A 68 -21.28 6.83 -35.68
C PHE A 68 -22.20 6.40 -34.52
N GLU A 69 -23.44 6.04 -34.81
CA GLU A 69 -24.40 5.53 -33.81
C GLU A 69 -23.87 4.27 -33.10
N HIS A 70 -23.25 3.36 -33.86
CA HIS A 70 -22.65 2.15 -33.31
C HIS A 70 -21.47 2.47 -32.37
N VAL A 71 -20.59 3.39 -32.78
CA VAL A 71 -19.46 3.86 -31.96
C VAL A 71 -19.95 4.55 -30.69
N GLU A 72 -20.98 5.40 -30.78
CA GLU A 72 -21.57 6.07 -29.62
C GLU A 72 -22.18 5.08 -28.63
N GLY A 73 -22.88 4.05 -29.12
CA GLY A 73 -23.43 2.98 -28.29
C GLY A 73 -22.35 2.17 -27.57
N ASN A 74 -21.24 1.85 -28.26
CA ASN A 74 -20.11 1.16 -27.65
C ASN A 74 -19.39 2.04 -26.62
N PHE A 75 -19.28 3.35 -26.89
CA PHE A 75 -18.72 4.31 -25.95
C PHE A 75 -19.53 4.38 -24.65
N LYS A 76 -20.88 4.47 -24.75
CA LYS A 76 -21.79 4.45 -23.58
C LYS A 76 -21.66 3.16 -22.75
N LYS A 77 -21.49 2.01 -23.40
CA LYS A 77 -21.26 0.74 -22.70
C LYS A 77 -19.90 0.74 -21.99
N LEU A 78 -18.86 1.25 -22.65
CA LEU A 78 -17.52 1.35 -22.08
C LEU A 78 -17.49 2.26 -20.85
N THR A 79 -18.15 3.42 -20.90
CA THR A 79 -18.24 4.33 -19.75
C THR A 79 -18.95 3.68 -18.58
N SER A 80 -20.08 3.00 -18.80
CA SER A 80 -20.79 2.29 -17.73
C SER A 80 -19.95 1.18 -17.08
N ASN A 81 -19.20 0.42 -17.88
CA ASN A 81 -18.29 -0.61 -17.36
C ASN A 81 -17.13 0.00 -16.57
N LEU A 82 -16.62 1.16 -17.02
CA LEU A 82 -15.57 1.89 -16.31
C LEU A 82 -16.07 2.40 -14.96
N ASP A 83 -17.30 2.93 -14.88
CA ASP A 83 -17.90 3.38 -13.63
C ASP A 83 -18.03 2.23 -12.61
N LYS A 84 -18.54 1.07 -13.05
CA LYS A 84 -18.61 -0.14 -12.23
C LYS A 84 -17.22 -0.60 -11.75
N ALA A 85 -16.22 -0.55 -12.62
CA ALA A 85 -14.85 -0.92 -12.25
C ALA A 85 -14.24 0.07 -11.23
N VAL A 86 -14.56 1.36 -11.34
CA VAL A 86 -14.13 2.39 -10.38
C VAL A 86 -14.81 2.18 -9.02
N GLU A 87 -16.10 1.84 -8.99
CA GLU A 87 -16.81 1.51 -7.76
C GLU A 87 -16.24 0.26 -7.07
N HIS A 88 -16.00 -0.81 -7.84
CA HIS A 88 -15.37 -2.02 -7.32
C HIS A 88 -13.98 -1.74 -6.74
N LYS A 89 -13.17 -0.91 -7.41
CA LYS A 89 -11.87 -0.47 -6.90
C LYS A 89 -11.99 0.31 -5.59
N ARG A 90 -12.93 1.25 -5.49
CA ARG A 90 -13.19 2.00 -4.25
C ARG A 90 -13.63 1.08 -3.11
N GLN A 91 -14.37 0.01 -3.42
CA GLN A 91 -14.74 -0.98 -2.43
C GLN A 91 -13.50 -1.72 -1.90
N ILE A 92 -12.65 -2.22 -2.79
CA ILE A 92 -11.38 -2.86 -2.41
C ILE A 92 -10.50 -1.93 -1.57
N GLU A 93 -10.37 -0.65 -1.93
CA GLU A 93 -9.60 0.32 -1.15
C GLU A 93 -10.14 0.48 0.28
N ARG A 94 -11.47 0.50 0.46
CA ARG A 94 -12.10 0.54 1.79
C ARG A 94 -11.85 -0.74 2.59
N ASP A 95 -11.94 -1.89 1.95
CA ASP A 95 -11.74 -3.18 2.61
C ASP A 95 -10.26 -3.36 3.02
N ASN A 96 -9.31 -2.94 2.18
CA ASN A 96 -7.88 -2.90 2.52
C ASN A 96 -7.61 -1.98 3.72
N GLN A 97 -8.29 -0.84 3.81
CA GLN A 97 -8.11 0.09 4.92
C GLN A 97 -8.65 -0.48 6.24
N ARG A 98 -9.81 -1.13 6.20
CA ARG A 98 -10.33 -1.88 7.36
C ARG A 98 -9.38 -2.98 7.81
N LEU A 99 -8.77 -3.70 6.86
CA LEU A 99 -7.82 -4.77 7.16
C LEU A 99 -6.55 -4.23 7.81
N LEU A 100 -6.06 -3.05 7.37
CA LEU A 100 -4.94 -2.35 8.00
C LEU A 100 -5.25 -1.93 9.44
N ASP A 101 -6.47 -1.43 9.70
CA ASP A 101 -6.90 -1.06 11.05
C ASP A 101 -6.96 -2.29 11.97
N GLN A 102 -7.51 -3.40 11.48
CA GLN A 102 -7.50 -4.69 12.20
C GLN A 102 -6.09 -5.20 12.49
N MET A 103 -5.16 -5.06 11.55
CA MET A 103 -3.77 -5.44 11.78
C MET A 103 -3.12 -4.59 12.88
N ARG A 104 -3.43 -3.29 12.94
CA ARG A 104 -2.92 -2.38 13.97
C ARG A 104 -3.45 -2.78 15.35
N GLU A 105 -4.75 -3.05 15.47
CA GLU A 105 -5.36 -3.52 16.72
C GLU A 105 -4.70 -4.82 17.20
N LEU A 106 -4.47 -5.79 16.31
CA LEU A 106 -3.77 -7.03 16.64
C LEU A 106 -2.31 -6.81 17.07
N GLU A 107 -1.61 -5.85 16.47
CA GLU A 107 -0.25 -5.47 16.88
C GLU A 107 -0.24 -4.87 18.30
N GLU A 108 -1.20 -4.00 18.61
CA GLU A 108 -1.36 -3.43 19.95
C GLU A 108 -1.68 -4.52 20.99
N GLU A 109 -2.59 -5.45 20.68
CA GLU A 109 -2.89 -6.61 21.54
C GLU A 109 -1.64 -7.46 21.80
N ARG A 110 -0.87 -7.76 20.74
CA ARG A 110 0.37 -8.53 20.83
C ARG A 110 1.40 -7.82 21.72
N ASP A 111 1.51 -6.50 21.63
CA ASP A 111 2.47 -5.74 22.42
C ASP A 111 2.05 -5.69 23.90
N VAL A 112 0.75 -5.60 24.20
CA VAL A 112 0.22 -5.76 25.56
C VAL A 112 0.49 -7.16 26.11
N GLU A 113 0.30 -8.20 25.31
CA GLU A 113 0.63 -9.58 25.71
C GLU A 113 2.13 -9.76 25.99
N ARG A 114 3.00 -9.18 25.16
CA ARG A 114 4.46 -9.18 25.39
C ARG A 114 4.84 -8.52 26.70
N ALA A 115 4.28 -7.35 27.01
CA ALA A 115 4.54 -6.67 28.27
C ALA A 115 4.14 -7.52 29.49
N LYS A 116 2.99 -8.21 29.43
CA LYS A 116 2.57 -9.14 30.49
C LYS A 116 3.54 -10.32 30.64
N LEU A 117 4.06 -10.86 29.54
CA LEU A 117 5.06 -11.93 29.58
C LEU A 117 6.36 -11.45 30.21
N ASP A 118 6.82 -10.24 29.90
CA ASP A 118 8.03 -9.66 30.48
C ASP A 118 7.87 -9.42 31.99
N GLU A 119 6.69 -8.96 32.44
CA GLU A 119 6.39 -8.88 33.87
C GLU A 119 6.42 -10.24 34.56
N ILE A 120 5.86 -11.28 33.93
CA ILE A 120 5.88 -12.65 34.47
C ILE A 120 7.32 -13.16 34.58
N ARG A 121 8.14 -12.97 33.52
CA ARG A 121 9.55 -13.36 33.53
C ARG A 121 10.32 -12.63 34.64
N ALA A 122 10.13 -11.32 34.78
CA ALA A 122 10.79 -10.55 35.83
C ALA A 122 10.38 -11.01 37.24
N LYS A 123 9.13 -11.41 37.44
CA LYS A 123 8.66 -12.00 38.71
C LYS A 123 9.30 -13.38 38.96
N GLN A 124 9.38 -14.22 37.93
CA GLN A 124 10.05 -15.53 38.02
C GLN A 124 11.54 -15.38 38.35
N GLU A 125 12.27 -14.50 37.66
CA GLU A 125 13.69 -14.25 37.93
C GLU A 125 13.93 -13.75 39.37
N LYS A 126 13.06 -12.88 39.89
CA LYS A 126 13.14 -12.43 41.29
C LYS A 126 12.95 -13.59 42.26
N GLN A 127 11.97 -14.44 42.02
CA GLN A 127 11.72 -15.63 42.84
C GLN A 127 12.90 -16.61 42.77
N GLU A 128 13.44 -16.88 41.58
CA GLU A 128 14.61 -17.75 41.41
C GLU A 128 15.83 -17.23 42.17
N ARG A 129 16.08 -15.91 42.14
CA ARG A 129 17.15 -15.29 42.93
C ARG A 129 16.92 -15.44 44.44
N GLU A 130 15.68 -15.30 44.90
CA GLU A 130 15.33 -15.55 46.30
C GLU A 130 15.57 -17.01 46.69
N TYR A 131 15.12 -17.96 45.85
CA TYR A 131 15.35 -19.38 46.08
C TYR A 131 16.84 -19.73 46.09
N GLN A 132 17.63 -19.17 45.19
CA GLN A 132 19.07 -19.41 45.15
C GLN A 132 19.75 -18.96 46.44
N LYS A 133 19.40 -17.78 46.96
CA LYS A 133 19.91 -17.30 48.26
C LYS A 133 19.57 -18.25 49.41
N LEU A 134 18.35 -18.78 49.43
CA LEU A 134 17.92 -19.73 50.44
C LEU A 134 18.68 -21.06 50.33
N ILE A 135 18.92 -21.54 49.10
CA ILE A 135 19.73 -22.74 48.84
C ILE A 135 21.16 -22.53 49.31
N ASP A 136 21.77 -21.37 49.04
CA ASP A 136 23.14 -21.09 49.46
C ASP A 136 23.28 -21.09 50.99
N VAL A 137 22.30 -20.52 51.71
CA VAL A 137 22.25 -20.56 53.18
C VAL A 137 22.17 -22.00 53.69
N LEU A 138 21.37 -22.86 53.05
CA LEU A 138 21.22 -24.28 53.45
C LEU A 138 22.43 -25.14 53.09
N LYS A 139 23.16 -24.80 52.01
CA LYS A 139 24.37 -25.52 51.58
C LYS A 139 25.62 -25.12 52.36
N THR A 140 25.58 -23.99 53.07
CA THR A 140 26.73 -23.52 53.85
C THR A 140 27.00 -24.50 55.00
N PRO A 141 28.16 -25.18 55.03
CA PRO A 141 28.47 -26.13 56.09
C PRO A 141 28.63 -25.38 57.42
N ILE A 142 28.01 -25.89 58.47
CA ILE A 142 28.20 -25.39 59.84
C ILE A 142 29.36 -26.17 60.46
N ASN A 143 30.48 -25.49 60.71
CA ASN A 143 31.55 -26.03 61.54
C ASN A 143 31.18 -25.81 63.01
N VAL A 144 30.96 -26.89 63.76
CA VAL A 144 30.49 -26.83 65.14
C VAL A 144 31.70 -26.94 66.08
N GLU A 145 32.22 -25.80 66.52
CA GLU A 145 33.15 -25.73 67.64
C GLU A 145 32.35 -25.54 68.93
N TYR A 146 32.54 -26.45 69.88
CA TYR A 146 31.78 -26.46 71.12
C TYR A 146 32.64 -26.88 72.31
N GLU A 147 32.32 -26.36 73.48
CA GLU A 147 32.99 -26.69 74.75
C GLU A 147 31.97 -27.22 75.75
N TYR A 148 32.37 -28.15 76.61
CA TYR A 148 31.48 -28.64 77.68
C TYR A 148 31.40 -27.66 78.84
N GLU A 149 30.20 -27.47 79.41
CA GLU A 149 30.06 -26.70 80.65
C GLU A 149 30.53 -27.57 81.83
N TYR A 150 31.51 -27.09 82.59
CA TYR A 150 32.05 -27.76 83.77
C TYR A 150 31.53 -27.09 85.03
N LYS A 151 30.93 -27.87 85.94
CA LYS A 151 30.49 -27.36 87.26
C LYS A 151 31.37 -27.90 88.37
N LYS A 152 31.57 -27.06 89.38
CA LYS A 152 32.20 -27.44 90.64
C LYS A 152 31.10 -27.80 91.64
N PRO A 153 31.18 -28.97 92.32
CA PRO A 153 30.20 -29.36 93.31
C PRO A 153 30.28 -28.51 94.60
N SER A 154 31.42 -27.85 94.86
CA SER A 154 31.64 -26.94 96.00
C SER A 154 32.71 -25.88 95.67
N LEU A 155 32.70 -24.74 96.37
CA LEU A 155 33.64 -23.61 96.15
C LEU A 155 35.12 -24.01 96.34
N PHE A 156 35.37 -25.09 97.08
CA PHE A 156 36.71 -25.55 97.47
C PHE A 156 37.13 -26.90 96.87
N SER A 157 36.30 -27.54 96.04
CA SER A 157 36.68 -28.80 95.38
C SER A 157 37.50 -28.57 94.10
N GLU A 158 38.52 -29.42 93.91
CA GLU A 158 39.36 -29.44 92.71
C GLU A 158 38.70 -30.21 91.56
N GLU A 159 37.87 -31.20 91.88
CA GLU A 159 37.16 -32.03 90.91
C GLU A 159 36.04 -31.25 90.20
N ARG A 160 36.08 -31.24 88.86
CA ARG A 160 35.04 -30.71 87.99
C ARG A 160 34.37 -31.87 87.27
N TYR A 161 33.04 -31.89 87.23
CA TYR A 161 32.31 -32.82 86.38
C TYR A 161 31.76 -32.09 85.15
N THR A 162 31.82 -32.75 83.99
CA THR A 162 31.11 -32.29 82.80
C THR A 162 29.62 -32.33 83.09
N THR A 163 28.94 -31.22 82.86
CA THR A 163 27.48 -31.27 82.72
C THR A 163 27.15 -31.72 81.29
N ASP A 164 25.96 -32.28 81.09
CA ASP A 164 25.45 -32.63 79.75
C ASP A 164 25.17 -31.38 78.87
N ASN A 165 25.40 -30.19 79.42
CA ASN A 165 25.24 -28.92 78.73
C ASN A 165 26.50 -28.55 77.93
N VAL A 166 26.28 -27.98 76.75
CA VAL A 166 27.33 -27.57 75.82
C VAL A 166 27.29 -26.05 75.63
N ILE A 167 28.45 -25.40 75.69
CA ILE A 167 28.64 -23.98 75.45
C ILE A 167 28.95 -23.79 73.97
N VAL A 168 28.19 -22.91 73.34
CA VAL A 168 28.26 -22.62 71.91
C VAL A 168 28.37 -21.11 71.72
N SER A 169 29.18 -20.65 70.76
CA SER A 169 29.31 -19.22 70.48
C SER A 169 27.97 -18.65 69.99
N LYS A 170 27.67 -17.41 70.40
CA LYS A 170 26.43 -16.72 69.99
C LYS A 170 26.30 -16.61 68.46
N GLU A 171 27.42 -16.41 67.77
CA GLU A 171 27.47 -16.37 66.30
C GLU A 171 27.10 -17.70 65.65
N LEU A 172 27.48 -18.82 66.25
CA LEU A 172 27.14 -20.16 65.78
C LEU A 172 25.66 -20.47 66.03
N LEU A 173 25.12 -20.08 67.19
CA LEU A 173 23.69 -20.19 67.49
C LEU A 173 22.84 -19.39 66.48
N ASP A 174 23.26 -18.16 66.15
CA ASP A 174 22.58 -17.31 65.17
C ASP A 174 22.63 -17.90 63.74
N LYS A 175 23.72 -18.59 63.36
CA LYS A 175 23.84 -19.29 62.07
C LYS A 175 22.90 -20.49 61.99
N ILE A 176 22.83 -21.30 63.05
CA ILE A 176 21.94 -22.46 63.16
C ILE A 176 20.47 -22.02 63.12
N ASP A 177 20.10 -20.99 63.88
CA ASP A 177 18.73 -20.46 63.91
C ASP A 177 18.30 -19.91 62.53
N LYS A 178 19.21 -19.23 61.81
CA LYS A 178 18.98 -18.79 60.42
C LYS A 178 18.71 -19.97 59.48
N GLN A 179 19.51 -21.04 59.54
CA GLN A 179 19.28 -22.23 58.72
C GLN A 179 17.98 -22.95 59.08
N ALA A 180 17.69 -23.11 60.37
CA ALA A 180 16.46 -23.75 60.85
C ALA A 180 15.21 -23.00 60.37
N LYS A 181 15.20 -21.67 60.44
CA LYS A 181 14.10 -20.82 59.95
C LYS A 181 13.90 -20.95 58.43
N VAL A 182 14.99 -21.02 57.66
CA VAL A 182 14.92 -21.24 56.20
C VAL A 182 14.38 -22.65 55.89
N GLY A 183 14.87 -23.66 56.59
CA GLY A 183 14.42 -25.05 56.47
C GLY A 183 12.93 -25.22 56.81
N GLN A 184 12.44 -24.58 57.87
CA GLN A 184 11.01 -24.61 58.24
C GLN A 184 10.12 -23.97 57.16
N LYS A 185 10.57 -22.85 56.56
CA LYS A 185 9.82 -22.17 55.48
C LYS A 185 9.69 -23.02 54.21
N ILE A 186 10.74 -23.78 53.87
CA ILE A 186 10.81 -24.54 52.62
C ILE A 186 10.33 -25.99 52.81
N GLY A 187 10.42 -26.53 54.02
CA GLY A 187 10.20 -27.94 54.31
C GLY A 187 8.85 -28.49 53.85
N LYS A 188 7.77 -27.70 54.00
CA LYS A 188 6.43 -28.09 53.52
C LYS A 188 6.39 -28.22 51.99
N ALA A 189 6.90 -27.22 51.28
CA ALA A 189 6.95 -27.24 49.81
C ALA A 189 7.87 -28.35 49.28
N TYR A 190 9.01 -28.58 49.94
CA TYR A 190 9.93 -29.67 49.62
C TYR A 190 9.27 -31.05 49.81
N TYR A 191 8.54 -31.26 50.92
CA TYR A 191 7.81 -32.50 51.17
C TYR A 191 6.71 -32.73 50.13
N GLU A 192 5.96 -31.69 49.77
CA GLU A 192 4.92 -31.76 48.74
C GLU A 192 5.48 -32.08 47.35
N LEU A 193 6.66 -31.56 47.01
CA LEU A 193 7.35 -31.83 45.74
C LEU A 193 8.01 -33.20 45.72
N LYS A 194 8.70 -33.59 46.80
CA LYS A 194 9.42 -34.88 46.90
C LYS A 194 8.49 -36.09 46.83
N ASN A 195 7.26 -35.95 47.33
CA ASN A 195 6.25 -37.00 47.31
C ASN A 195 5.28 -36.87 46.12
N ASP A 196 5.63 -36.06 45.11
CA ASP A 196 4.86 -35.86 43.87
C ASP A 196 3.38 -35.42 44.06
N LEU A 197 3.00 -34.94 45.25
CA LEU A 197 1.61 -34.59 45.60
C LEU A 197 1.03 -33.47 44.72
N LYS A 198 1.89 -32.61 44.16
CA LYS A 198 1.49 -31.49 43.28
C LYS A 198 1.71 -31.76 41.79
N VAL A 199 2.45 -32.81 41.42
CA VAL A 199 2.78 -33.11 40.02
C VAL A 199 1.53 -33.33 39.16
N PRO A 200 0.50 -34.08 39.59
CA PRO A 200 -0.73 -34.25 38.82
C PRO A 200 -1.47 -32.93 38.56
N GLN A 201 -1.50 -32.03 39.55
CA GLN A 201 -2.19 -30.73 39.43
C GLN A 201 -1.50 -29.81 38.41
N TYR A 202 -0.17 -29.83 38.35
CA TYR A 202 0.58 -29.07 37.33
C TYR A 202 0.45 -29.69 35.94
N GLN A 203 0.47 -31.02 35.84
CA GLN A 203 0.25 -31.72 34.57
C GLN A 203 -1.13 -31.41 33.99
N GLU A 204 -2.18 -31.38 34.82
CA GLU A 204 -3.53 -31.02 34.38
C GLU A 204 -3.60 -29.57 33.86
N LYS A 205 -2.93 -28.63 34.55
CA LYS A 205 -2.83 -27.23 34.10
C LYS A 205 -2.11 -27.10 32.76
N ILE A 206 -0.98 -27.80 32.60
CA ILE A 206 -0.20 -27.81 31.34
C ILE A 206 -1.07 -28.37 30.20
N GLN A 207 -1.78 -29.48 30.43
CA GLN A 207 -2.66 -30.07 29.43
C GLN A 207 -3.80 -29.14 29.03
N LYS A 208 -4.44 -28.46 29.99
CA LYS A 208 -5.49 -27.46 29.71
C LYS A 208 -4.95 -26.30 28.87
N GLN A 209 -3.78 -25.76 29.23
CA GLN A 209 -3.13 -24.70 28.46
C GLN A 209 -2.76 -25.15 27.05
N GLN A 210 -2.22 -26.36 26.89
CA GLN A 210 -1.88 -26.92 25.59
C GLN A 210 -3.13 -27.11 24.70
N ALA A 211 -4.25 -27.54 25.29
CA ALA A 211 -5.52 -27.66 24.59
C ALA A 211 -6.04 -26.30 24.08
N GLU A 212 -5.93 -25.24 24.90
CA GLU A 212 -6.31 -23.88 24.48
C GLU A 212 -5.42 -23.34 23.37
N ILE A 213 -4.10 -23.52 23.47
CA ILE A 213 -3.14 -23.13 22.43
C ILE A 213 -3.48 -23.85 21.12
N ASN A 214 -3.70 -25.16 21.17
CA ASN A 214 -4.08 -25.96 20.01
C ASN A 214 -5.41 -25.50 19.40
N LYS A 215 -6.39 -25.10 20.23
CA LYS A 215 -7.67 -24.54 19.76
C LYS A 215 -7.46 -23.20 19.03
N LYS A 216 -6.65 -22.29 19.59
CA LYS A 216 -6.29 -21.01 18.95
C LYS A 216 -5.52 -21.23 17.64
N ALA A 217 -4.55 -22.13 17.61
CA ALA A 217 -3.78 -22.46 16.41
C ALA A 217 -4.67 -23.01 15.27
N ARG A 218 -5.65 -23.86 15.58
CA ARG A 218 -6.63 -24.34 14.60
C ARG A 218 -7.50 -23.22 14.03
N ALA A 219 -7.88 -22.24 14.86
CA ALA A 219 -8.66 -21.08 14.41
C ALA A 219 -7.84 -20.20 13.45
N ILE A 220 -6.58 -19.92 13.80
CA ILE A 220 -5.65 -19.17 12.96
C ILE A 220 -5.42 -19.88 11.62
N ASN A 221 -5.17 -21.19 11.64
CA ASN A 221 -4.99 -21.95 10.39
C ASN A 221 -6.22 -21.88 9.48
N LYS A 222 -7.44 -21.98 10.04
CA LYS A 222 -8.67 -21.79 9.25
C LYS A 222 -8.76 -20.40 8.62
N GLN A 223 -8.39 -19.35 9.36
CA GLN A 223 -8.37 -17.99 8.82
C GLN A 223 -7.30 -17.81 7.73
N ASN A 224 -6.11 -18.39 7.91
CA ASN A 224 -5.05 -18.33 6.91
C ASN A 224 -5.43 -19.04 5.60
N GLU A 225 -6.14 -20.17 5.67
CA GLU A 225 -6.66 -20.84 4.46
C GLU A 225 -7.68 -19.98 3.72
N ILE A 226 -8.57 -19.27 4.43
CA ILE A 226 -9.53 -18.33 3.82
C ILE A 226 -8.77 -17.17 3.14
N ILE A 227 -7.81 -16.57 3.82
CA ILE A 227 -6.98 -15.47 3.27
C ILE A 227 -6.22 -15.94 2.03
N LYS A 228 -5.71 -17.18 2.03
CA LYS A 228 -5.01 -17.76 0.88
C LYS A 228 -5.94 -17.90 -0.32
N ALA A 229 -7.14 -18.45 -0.12
CA ALA A 229 -8.15 -18.57 -1.17
C ALA A 229 -8.58 -17.21 -1.74
N GLU A 230 -8.73 -16.19 -0.87
CA GLU A 230 -9.04 -14.81 -1.30
C GLU A 230 -7.90 -14.19 -2.12
N ARG A 231 -6.64 -14.41 -1.72
CA ARG A 231 -5.46 -13.93 -2.47
C ARG A 231 -5.36 -14.60 -3.84
N GLU A 232 -5.63 -15.90 -3.93
CA GLU A 232 -5.65 -16.64 -5.19
C GLU A 232 -6.74 -16.10 -6.12
N ALA A 233 -7.97 -15.90 -5.61
CA ALA A 233 -9.07 -15.29 -6.36
C ALA A 233 -8.74 -13.85 -6.82
N HIS A 234 -8.07 -13.05 -5.97
CA HIS A 234 -7.64 -11.71 -6.32
C HIS A 234 -6.54 -11.70 -7.39
N GLU A 235 -5.56 -12.60 -7.32
CA GLU A 235 -4.52 -12.76 -8.35
C GLU A 235 -5.12 -13.26 -9.67
N GLU A 236 -6.10 -14.16 -9.66
CA GLU A 236 -6.85 -14.55 -10.86
C GLU A 236 -7.60 -13.37 -11.47
N THR A 237 -8.29 -12.58 -10.64
CA THR A 237 -9.01 -11.37 -11.09
C THR A 237 -8.05 -10.33 -11.68
N LYS A 238 -6.89 -10.14 -11.06
CA LYS A 238 -5.81 -9.25 -11.55
C LYS A 238 -5.21 -9.75 -12.86
N ARG A 239 -5.01 -11.08 -12.99
CA ARG A 239 -4.57 -11.71 -14.24
C ARG A 239 -5.60 -11.47 -15.34
N GLN A 240 -6.89 -11.67 -15.07
CA GLN A 240 -7.99 -11.40 -16.01
C GLN A 240 -8.06 -9.91 -16.41
N LEU A 241 -7.81 -8.98 -15.49
CA LEU A 241 -7.69 -7.54 -15.78
C LEU A 241 -6.46 -7.20 -16.62
N SER A 242 -5.33 -7.89 -16.42
CA SER A 242 -4.12 -7.73 -17.25
C SER A 242 -4.23 -8.40 -18.62
N THR A 243 -5.03 -9.47 -18.74
CA THR A 243 -5.33 -10.19 -19.99
C THR A 243 -6.54 -9.65 -20.72
N ASN A 244 -7.15 -8.56 -20.24
CA ASN A 244 -8.01 -7.68 -21.04
C ASN A 244 -7.24 -6.99 -22.18
N ARG A 245 -6.38 -7.74 -22.89
CA ARG A 245 -5.83 -7.48 -24.21
C ARG A 245 -6.93 -7.08 -25.18
N HIS A 246 -8.15 -7.60 -25.02
CA HIS A 246 -9.31 -7.16 -25.79
C HIS A 246 -9.75 -5.73 -25.44
N VAL A 247 -9.84 -5.34 -24.16
CA VAL A 247 -10.21 -3.97 -23.78
C VAL A 247 -9.10 -2.99 -24.14
N LEU A 248 -7.84 -3.36 -23.91
CA LEU A 248 -6.66 -2.59 -24.34
C LEU A 248 -6.59 -2.49 -25.88
N GLY A 249 -6.92 -3.56 -26.60
CA GLY A 249 -6.94 -3.62 -28.06
C GLY A 249 -8.05 -2.75 -28.64
N LEU A 250 -9.27 -2.87 -28.13
CA LEU A 250 -10.43 -2.05 -28.52
C LEU A 250 -10.20 -0.57 -28.21
N ALA A 251 -9.60 -0.26 -27.07
CA ALA A 251 -9.24 1.12 -26.72
C ALA A 251 -8.17 1.67 -27.67
N LYS A 252 -7.13 0.88 -28.00
CA LYS A 252 -6.10 1.28 -28.96
C LYS A 252 -6.66 1.49 -30.36
N GLU A 253 -7.59 0.64 -30.82
CA GLU A 253 -8.30 0.83 -32.09
C GLU A 253 -9.15 2.10 -32.10
N LEU A 254 -9.87 2.37 -31.01
CA LEU A 254 -10.66 3.60 -30.84
C LEU A 254 -9.78 4.86 -30.85
N PHE A 255 -8.72 4.88 -30.05
CA PHE A 255 -7.80 6.00 -30.00
C PHE A 255 -7.03 6.17 -31.31
N GLY A 256 -6.72 5.08 -32.00
CA GLY A 256 -6.14 5.10 -33.34
C GLY A 256 -7.09 5.71 -34.38
N ALA A 257 -8.36 5.32 -34.36
CA ALA A 257 -9.40 5.90 -35.22
C ALA A 257 -9.56 7.41 -34.95
N VAL A 258 -9.59 7.82 -33.68
CA VAL A 258 -9.63 9.24 -33.30
C VAL A 258 -8.37 9.97 -33.80
N LYS A 259 -7.18 9.40 -33.64
CA LYS A 259 -5.93 9.99 -34.14
C LYS A 259 -5.95 10.18 -35.66
N THR A 260 -6.46 9.20 -36.41
CA THR A 260 -6.59 9.32 -37.88
C THR A 260 -7.61 10.37 -38.32
N CYS A 261 -8.68 10.58 -37.54
CA CYS A 261 -9.72 11.55 -37.87
C CYS A 261 -9.32 12.99 -37.55
N VAL A 262 -8.62 13.22 -36.43
CA VAL A 262 -8.35 14.57 -35.90
C VAL A 262 -6.91 15.03 -36.19
N GLY A 263 -6.00 14.11 -36.50
CA GLY A 263 -4.59 14.40 -36.80
C GLY A 263 -3.72 14.57 -35.55
N GLU A 264 -2.41 14.37 -35.72
CA GLU A 264 -1.38 14.27 -34.67
C GLU A 264 -1.44 15.43 -33.66
N ASN A 265 -1.43 16.67 -34.16
CA ASN A 265 -1.31 17.88 -33.33
C ASN A 265 -2.52 18.11 -32.41
N ILE A 266 -3.72 17.73 -32.86
CA ILE A 266 -4.94 17.90 -32.07
C ILE A 266 -5.08 16.73 -31.10
N TYR A 267 -4.72 15.53 -31.54
CA TYR A 267 -4.66 14.34 -30.70
C TYR A 267 -3.74 14.55 -29.48
N HIS A 268 -2.52 15.06 -29.70
CA HIS A 268 -1.56 15.35 -28.64
C HIS A 268 -2.06 16.39 -27.63
N LYS A 269 -2.79 17.43 -28.06
CA LYS A 269 -3.41 18.39 -27.13
C LYS A 269 -4.51 17.77 -26.27
N VAL A 270 -5.28 16.84 -26.83
CA VAL A 270 -6.37 16.17 -26.12
C VAL A 270 -5.81 15.21 -25.08
N ILE A 271 -4.88 14.34 -25.46
CA ILE A 271 -4.26 13.39 -24.51
C ILE A 271 -3.45 14.11 -23.43
N ASP A 272 -2.81 15.25 -23.74
CA ASP A 272 -2.05 16.03 -22.75
C ASP A 272 -2.95 16.67 -21.69
N LYS A 273 -4.13 17.19 -22.10
CA LYS A 273 -5.18 17.68 -21.19
C LYS A 273 -5.77 16.57 -20.33
N ILE A 274 -6.01 15.40 -20.91
CA ILE A 274 -6.50 14.23 -20.16
C ILE A 274 -5.45 13.80 -19.14
N ASP A 275 -4.19 13.72 -19.55
CA ASP A 275 -3.05 13.35 -18.68
C ASP A 275 -2.82 14.36 -17.54
N SER A 276 -3.03 15.66 -17.76
CA SER A 276 -2.86 16.68 -16.72
C SER A 276 -3.96 16.67 -15.65
N HIS A 277 -5.15 16.15 -15.97
CA HIS A 277 -6.29 16.09 -15.05
C HIS A 277 -6.43 14.73 -14.35
N MET A 278 -5.54 13.77 -14.63
CA MET A 278 -5.58 12.45 -14.01
C MET A 278 -4.75 12.36 -12.72
N GLN A 279 -5.32 11.67 -11.74
CA GLN A 279 -4.64 11.32 -10.48
C GLN A 279 -3.50 10.32 -10.72
N SER A 280 -2.40 10.44 -9.95
CA SER A 280 -1.14 9.72 -10.18
C SER A 280 -1.31 8.20 -10.33
N GLY A 281 -2.11 7.56 -9.48
CA GLY A 281 -2.33 6.10 -9.50
C GLY A 281 -3.16 5.57 -10.69
N LYS A 282 -3.74 6.44 -11.54
CA LYS A 282 -4.51 6.06 -12.74
C LYS A 282 -3.81 6.45 -14.05
N LYS A 283 -2.70 7.16 -13.93
CA LYS A 283 -2.02 7.83 -15.05
C LYS A 283 -1.34 6.85 -16.00
N GLU A 284 -0.68 5.83 -15.47
CA GLU A 284 0.04 4.82 -16.28
C GLU A 284 -0.89 3.99 -17.16
N ILE A 285 -2.02 3.56 -16.60
CA ILE A 285 -3.02 2.75 -17.30
C ILE A 285 -3.65 3.57 -18.44
N ALA A 286 -4.03 4.81 -18.16
CA ALA A 286 -4.62 5.69 -19.16
C ALA A 286 -3.63 6.10 -20.25
N ARG A 287 -2.36 6.38 -19.90
CA ARG A 287 -1.29 6.60 -20.89
C ARG A 287 -1.15 5.40 -21.81
N THR A 288 -1.13 4.18 -21.26
CA THR A 288 -1.03 2.94 -22.05
C THR A 288 -2.20 2.75 -23.03
N LEU A 289 -3.40 3.18 -22.65
CA LEU A 289 -4.60 3.14 -23.51
C LEU A 289 -4.55 4.20 -24.62
N MET A 290 -4.07 5.41 -24.31
CA MET A 290 -3.94 6.53 -25.24
C MET A 290 -2.67 6.47 -26.11
N THR A 291 -1.77 5.52 -25.88
CA THR A 291 -0.55 5.40 -26.69
C THR A 291 -0.85 4.50 -27.88
N THR A 292 -0.96 5.11 -29.06
CA THR A 292 -1.24 4.37 -30.31
C THR A 292 0.04 4.08 -31.10
N ASP A 293 1.05 4.95 -30.99
CA ASP A 293 2.37 4.78 -31.61
C ASP A 293 3.53 5.32 -30.74
N GLU A 294 4.75 5.27 -31.28
CA GLU A 294 5.95 5.72 -30.58
C GLU A 294 6.04 7.26 -30.43
N ASN A 295 5.33 8.04 -31.25
CA ASN A 295 5.28 9.50 -31.07
C ASN A 295 4.51 9.87 -29.81
N ASP A 296 3.38 9.20 -29.56
CA ASP A 296 2.58 9.39 -28.34
C ASP A 296 3.39 9.00 -27.08
N LYS A 297 4.19 7.93 -27.19
CA LYS A 297 5.07 7.47 -26.10
C LYS A 297 6.18 8.47 -25.80
N ASN A 298 6.75 9.10 -26.82
CA ASN A 298 7.78 10.12 -26.67
C ASN A 298 7.23 11.40 -26.02
N LEU A 299 5.98 11.79 -26.34
CA LEU A 299 5.29 12.89 -25.67
C LEU A 299 5.23 12.70 -24.15
N PHE A 300 4.80 11.51 -23.69
CA PHE A 300 4.72 11.22 -22.25
C PHE A 300 6.10 11.19 -21.60
N LYS A 301 7.12 10.61 -22.24
CA LYS A 301 8.51 10.62 -21.76
C LYS A 301 9.08 12.03 -21.61
N GLU A 302 8.82 12.93 -22.56
CA GLU A 302 9.27 14.32 -22.45
C GLU A 302 8.56 15.07 -21.33
N LYS A 303 7.28 14.78 -21.11
CA LYS A 303 6.49 15.37 -20.04
C LYS A 303 7.01 14.97 -18.65
N ASP A 304 7.37 13.70 -18.48
CA ASP A 304 7.92 13.20 -17.21
C ASP A 304 9.31 13.81 -16.94
N LYS A 305 10.19 13.87 -17.96
CA LYS A 305 11.49 14.58 -17.84
C LYS A 305 11.34 16.05 -17.45
N LYS A 306 10.33 16.75 -17.96
CA LYS A 306 10.04 18.14 -17.59
C LYS A 306 9.56 18.26 -16.14
N LEU A 307 8.82 17.27 -15.65
CA LEU A 307 8.33 17.25 -14.26
C LEU A 307 9.47 16.99 -13.27
N GLU A 308 10.32 16.00 -13.57
CA GLU A 308 11.53 15.69 -12.79
C GLU A 308 12.47 16.90 -12.69
N ARG A 309 12.69 17.61 -13.81
CA ARG A 309 13.48 18.85 -13.83
C ARG A 309 12.89 19.94 -12.93
N LYS A 310 11.56 20.07 -12.88
CA LYS A 310 10.87 21.04 -12.00
C LYS A 310 11.00 20.66 -10.53
N LEU A 311 10.81 19.39 -10.19
CA LEU A 311 10.99 18.86 -8.84
C LEU A 311 12.42 19.08 -8.36
N PHE A 312 13.41 18.73 -9.18
CA PHE A 312 14.83 18.95 -8.88
C PHE A 312 15.16 20.44 -8.68
N GLN A 313 14.61 21.34 -9.51
CA GLN A 313 14.77 22.78 -9.33
C GLN A 313 14.10 23.30 -8.04
N GLN A 314 12.99 22.70 -7.63
CA GLN A 314 12.29 23.06 -6.40
C GLN A 314 13.06 22.58 -5.16
N GLU A 315 13.62 21.37 -5.20
CA GLU A 315 14.50 20.85 -4.15
C GLU A 315 15.78 21.67 -4.01
N LEU A 316 16.42 22.06 -5.12
CA LEU A 316 17.56 22.96 -5.09
C LEU A 316 17.23 24.31 -4.44
N LYS A 317 16.06 24.89 -4.73
CA LYS A 317 15.60 26.12 -4.09
C LYS A 317 15.33 25.94 -2.59
N GLN A 318 14.78 24.81 -2.17
CA GLN A 318 14.55 24.50 -0.75
C GLN A 318 15.87 24.28 0.01
N MET A 319 16.87 23.65 -0.63
CA MET A 319 18.20 23.51 -0.04
C MET A 319 18.90 24.87 0.09
N GLN A 320 18.83 25.71 -0.95
CA GLN A 320 19.37 27.08 -0.90
C GLN A 320 18.66 27.99 0.11
N ALA A 321 17.37 27.76 0.40
CA ALA A 321 16.64 28.46 1.44
C ALA A 321 17.06 28.00 2.85
N LYS A 322 17.23 26.68 3.05
CA LYS A 322 17.71 26.12 4.34
C LYS A 322 19.14 26.52 4.68
N ASP A 323 20.01 26.71 3.68
CA ASP A 323 21.38 27.21 3.92
C ASP A 323 21.42 28.70 4.26
N LYS A 324 20.41 29.49 3.86
CA LYS A 324 20.28 30.90 4.28
C LYS A 324 19.80 31.03 5.73
N ASP A 325 18.91 30.13 6.20
CA ASP A 325 18.41 30.13 7.58
C ASP A 325 19.44 29.63 8.61
N LYS A 326 20.50 28.92 8.19
CA LYS A 326 21.61 28.51 9.08
C LYS A 326 22.70 29.57 9.23
N GLY A 327 22.50 30.74 8.63
CA GLY A 327 23.52 31.79 8.50
C GLY A 327 23.32 33.01 9.41
N PHE A 328 22.72 32.89 10.60
CA PHE A 328 22.66 34.00 11.56
C PHE A 328 22.56 33.50 13.01
N ASP A 329 23.53 32.71 13.46
CA ASP A 329 23.70 32.45 14.91
C ASP A 329 25.17 32.15 15.26
N ARG A 330 26.06 33.09 14.92
CA ARG A 330 27.37 33.20 15.57
C ARG A 330 27.51 34.61 16.13
N GLY A 331 26.77 34.85 17.20
CA GLY A 331 27.07 35.95 18.12
C GLY A 331 28.43 35.72 18.74
N PHE A 332 29.35 36.63 18.47
CA PHE A 332 30.61 36.78 19.18
C PHE A 332 30.33 37.07 20.65
N GLU A 333 30.68 36.14 21.55
CA GLU A 333 30.97 36.51 22.94
C GLU A 333 32.39 37.09 22.99
N ARG A 334 32.47 38.35 23.43
CA ARG A 334 33.70 39.02 23.88
C ARG A 334 33.80 38.92 25.38
#